data_AF-A0A1H3NR10-F1
#
_entry.id   AF-A0A1H3NR10-F1
#
_cell.length_a   1.000
_cell.length_b   1.000
_cell.length_c   1.000
_cell.angle_alpha   90.00
_cell.angle_beta   90.00
_cell.angle_gamma   90.00
#
_symmetry.space_group_name_H-M   'P 1'
#
loop_
_entity.id
_entity.type
_entity.pdbx_description
1 polymer ?
#
loop_
_entity_poly.entity_id
_entity_poly.type
_entity_poly.pdbx_seq_one_letter_code
_entity_poly.pdbx_strand_id
1 'polypeptide(L)'
;MMVEIFGHIGLGQWFRTVTGLVEVSGAIALLLPVTAGLGGLLLAVTMCFAIVIHLFVIGGSPLPAIVLLLITAGITWLYRASILRLIRPTQT
;
A
#
# COMPACT_ATOMS: atom_id res chain seq x y z
N MET A 1 -19.89 4.17 -7.22
CA MET A 1 -18.66 4.94 -6.93
C MET A 1 -17.38 4.11 -7.05
N MET A 2 -16.96 3.23 -6.11
CA MET A 2 -15.67 2.49 -6.29
C MET A 2 -15.69 1.38 -7.35
N VAL A 3 -16.81 0.68 -7.51
CA VAL A 3 -16.99 -0.32 -8.59
C VAL A 3 -16.83 0.34 -9.97
N GLU A 4 -17.38 1.54 -10.14
CA GLU A 4 -17.29 2.34 -11.37
C GLU A 4 -15.86 2.86 -11.60
N ILE A 5 -15.20 3.41 -10.57
CA ILE A 5 -13.81 3.88 -10.65
C ILE A 5 -12.88 2.76 -11.09
N PHE A 6 -12.98 1.57 -10.48
CA PHE A 6 -12.20 0.41 -10.93
C PHE A 6 -12.63 -0.11 -12.30
N GLY A 7 -13.88 0.13 -12.71
CA GLY A 7 -14.37 -0.13 -14.06
C GLY A 7 -13.65 0.72 -15.11
N HIS A 8 -13.35 1.99 -14.80
CA HIS A 8 -12.62 2.89 -15.69
C HIS A 8 -11.16 2.48 -15.90
N ILE A 9 -10.55 1.75 -14.96
CA ILE A 9 -9.17 1.24 -15.11
C ILE A 9 -9.08 0.20 -16.24
N GLY A 10 -10.18 -0.47 -16.59
CA GLY A 10 -10.25 -1.38 -17.74
C GLY A 10 -9.68 -2.78 -17.51
N LEU A 11 -9.17 -3.09 -16.32
CA LEU A 11 -8.62 -4.42 -15.96
C LEU A 11 -9.68 -5.42 -15.46
N GLY A 12 -10.92 -4.97 -15.28
CA GLY A 12 -12.03 -5.77 -14.73
C GLY A 12 -12.12 -5.74 -13.20
N GLN A 13 -13.23 -6.25 -12.66
CA GLN A 13 -13.54 -6.14 -11.22
C GLN A 13 -12.67 -7.00 -10.31
N TRP A 14 -12.00 -8.03 -10.84
CA TRP A 14 -11.06 -8.85 -10.05
C TRP A 14 -9.90 -7.99 -9.51
N PHE A 15 -9.45 -6.99 -10.28
CA PHE A 15 -8.38 -6.08 -9.88
C PHE A 15 -8.77 -5.33 -8.60
N ARG A 16 -10.02 -4.87 -8.52
CA ARG A 16 -10.58 -4.24 -7.30
C ARG A 16 -10.51 -5.16 -6.09
N THR A 17 -10.90 -6.42 -6.25
CA THR A 17 -10.89 -7.39 -5.16
C THR A 17 -9.47 -7.69 -4.69
N VAL A 18 -8.51 -7.82 -5.63
CA VAL A 18 -7.10 -8.03 -5.31
C VAL A 18 -6.49 -6.81 -4.62
N THR A 19 -6.73 -5.59 -5.13
CA THR A 19 -6.28 -4.35 -4.48
C THR A 19 -6.83 -4.23 -3.06
N GLY A 20 -8.14 -4.46 -2.87
CA GLY A 20 -8.75 -4.43 -1.55
C GLY A 20 -8.18 -5.48 -0.60
N LEU A 21 -7.88 -6.69 -1.08
CA LEU A 21 -7.23 -7.72 -0.28
C LEU A 21 -5.82 -7.28 0.16
N VAL A 22 -5.03 -6.72 -0.76
CA VAL A 22 -3.70 -6.16 -0.46
C VAL A 22 -3.77 -5.06 0.59
N GLU A 23 -4.72 -4.14 0.45
CA GLU A 23 -4.92 -3.04 1.39
C GLU A 23 -5.32 -3.53 2.79
N VAL A 24 -6.27 -4.48 2.86
CA VAL A 24 -6.70 -5.09 4.13
C VAL A 24 -5.57 -5.88 4.78
N SER A 25 -4.82 -6.68 4.03
CA SER A 25 -3.66 -7.41 4.55
C SER A 25 -2.57 -6.46 5.06
N GLY A 26 -2.29 -5.38 4.32
CA GLY A 26 -1.36 -4.34 4.75
C GLY A 26 -1.82 -3.64 6.03
N ALA A 27 -3.11 -3.30 6.12
CA ALA A 27 -3.70 -2.69 7.31
C ALA A 27 -3.64 -3.62 8.53
N ILE A 28 -3.92 -4.92 8.36
CA ILE A 28 -3.76 -5.91 9.44
C ILE A 28 -2.29 -6.01 9.86
N ALA A 29 -1.35 -6.03 8.91
CA ALA A 29 0.07 -6.07 9.20
C ALA A 29 0.59 -4.83 9.95
N LEU A 30 -0.05 -3.67 9.79
CA LEU A 30 0.24 -2.45 10.57
C LEU A 30 -0.12 -2.58 12.06
N LEU A 31 -1.09 -3.42 12.42
CA LEU A 31 -1.54 -3.56 13.80
C LEU A 31 -0.56 -4.32 14.69
N LEU A 32 0.33 -5.12 14.10
CA LEU A 32 1.33 -5.90 14.83
C LEU A 32 2.70 -5.21 14.73
N PRO A 33 3.34 -4.83 15.86
CA PRO A 33 4.62 -4.13 15.84
C PRO A 33 5.73 -4.85 15.06
N VAL A 34 5.66 -6.19 15.04
CA VAL A 34 6.63 -7.06 14.36
C VAL A 34 6.51 -6.95 12.83
N THR A 35 5.29 -6.74 12.31
CA THR A 35 5.01 -6.66 10.86
C THR A 35 4.72 -5.26 10.37
N ALA A 36 4.65 -4.25 11.26
CA ALA A 36 4.25 -2.89 10.92
C ALA A 36 5.14 -2.26 9.82
N GLY A 37 6.45 -2.52 9.84
CA GLY A 37 7.34 -2.07 8.78
C GLY A 37 7.01 -2.66 7.41
N LEU A 38 6.67 -3.96 7.35
CA LEU A 38 6.28 -4.62 6.10
C LEU A 38 4.88 -4.20 5.63
N GLY A 39 3.93 -4.04 6.56
CA GLY A 39 2.59 -3.52 6.26
C GLY A 39 2.66 -2.11 5.69
N GLY A 40 3.48 -1.25 6.30
CA GLY A 40 3.76 0.10 5.78
C GLY A 40 4.37 0.05 4.38
N LEU A 41 5.35 -0.83 4.13
CA LEU A 41 6.01 -0.92 2.84
C LEU A 41 5.04 -1.38 1.74
N LEU A 42 4.24 -2.41 2.03
CA LEU A 42 3.24 -2.93 1.11
C LEU A 42 2.25 -1.83 0.70
N LEU A 43 1.70 -1.10 1.69
CA LEU A 43 0.74 -0.04 1.44
C LEU A 43 1.38 1.16 0.73
N ALA A 44 2.62 1.52 1.05
CA ALA A 44 3.34 2.59 0.35
C ALA A 44 3.50 2.27 -1.14
N VAL A 45 3.89 1.04 -1.46
CA VAL A 45 3.97 0.57 -2.86
C VAL A 45 2.61 0.64 -3.54
N THR A 46 1.54 0.17 -2.90
CA THR A 46 0.17 0.27 -3.43
C THR A 46 -0.23 1.72 -3.71
N MET A 47 0.07 2.66 -2.80
CA MET A 47 -0.24 4.07 -2.99
C MET A 47 0.56 4.70 -4.13
N CYS A 48 1.82 4.30 -4.36
CA CYS A 48 2.59 4.72 -5.53
C CYS A 48 1.87 4.35 -6.83
N PHE A 49 1.36 3.11 -6.94
CA PHE A 49 0.58 2.70 -8.11
C PHE A 49 -0.76 3.45 -8.20
N ALA A 50 -1.44 3.67 -7.07
CA ALA A 50 -2.69 4.44 -7.03
C ALA A 50 -2.51 5.87 -7.55
N ILE A 51 -1.39 6.53 -7.21
CA ILE A 51 -1.05 7.87 -7.73
C ILE A 51 -0.88 7.83 -9.24
N VAL A 52 -0.12 6.85 -9.77
CA VAL A 52 0.05 6.68 -11.23
C VAL A 52 -1.30 6.49 -11.91
N ILE A 53 -2.17 5.63 -11.36
CA ILE A 53 -3.50 5.37 -11.93
C ILE A 53 -4.39 6.63 -11.87
N HIS A 54 -4.35 7.42 -10.79
CA HIS A 54 -5.06 8.69 -10.71
C HIS A 54 -4.57 9.73 -11.73
N LEU A 55 -3.24 9.84 -11.91
CA LEU A 55 -2.66 10.83 -12.81
C LEU A 55 -2.85 10.48 -14.29
N PHE A 56 -2.83 9.20 -14.64
CA PHE A 56 -2.76 8.77 -16.05
C PHE A 56 -3.99 8.02 -16.56
N VAL A 57 -4.87 7.50 -15.69
CA VAL A 57 -5.98 6.62 -16.11
C VAL A 57 -7.34 7.16 -15.73
N ILE A 58 -7.62 7.34 -14.44
CA ILE A 58 -8.96 7.70 -13.93
C ILE A 58 -9.15 9.20 -13.70
N GLY A 59 -8.07 9.97 -13.63
CA GLY A 59 -8.12 11.40 -13.29
C GLY A 59 -8.52 11.66 -11.83
N GLY A 60 -8.98 12.89 -11.59
CA GLY A 60 -9.35 13.35 -10.25
C GLY A 60 -8.16 13.75 -9.39
N SER A 61 -8.37 13.81 -8.06
CA SER A 61 -7.33 14.24 -7.13
C SER A 61 -6.53 13.05 -6.59
N PRO A 62 -5.21 12.97 -6.82
CA PRO A 62 -4.35 11.95 -6.22
C PRO A 62 -4.03 12.24 -4.74
N LEU A 63 -4.53 13.35 -4.19
CA LEU A 63 -4.20 13.82 -2.84
C LEU A 63 -4.40 12.75 -1.75
N PRO A 64 -5.50 11.96 -1.73
CA PRO A 64 -5.66 10.91 -0.72
C PRO A 64 -4.54 9.86 -0.78
N ALA A 65 -4.18 9.43 -1.99
CA ALA A 65 -3.10 8.44 -2.18
C ALA A 65 -1.74 9.02 -1.79
N ILE A 66 -1.48 10.30 -2.05
CA ILE A 66 -0.25 10.99 -1.63
C ILE A 66 -0.16 11.05 -0.10
N VAL A 67 -1.23 11.45 0.58
CA VAL A 67 -1.24 11.52 2.06
C VAL A 67 -1.01 10.14 2.66
N LEU A 68 -1.70 9.11 2.18
CA LEU A 68 -1.50 7.73 2.63
C LEU A 68 -0.10 7.21 2.32
N LEU A 69 0.48 7.57 1.17
CA LEU A 69 1.86 7.25 0.84
C LEU A 69 2.83 7.83 1.88
N LEU A 70 2.68 9.11 2.23
CA LEU A 70 3.56 9.76 3.22
C LEU A 70 3.46 9.09 4.60
N ILE A 71 2.24 8.76 5.04
CA ILE A 71 2.00 8.08 6.32
C ILE A 71 2.64 6.69 6.31
N THR A 72 2.36 5.88 5.28
CA THR A 72 2.83 4.49 5.20
C THR A 72 4.33 4.40 4.95
N ALA A 73 4.92 5.32 4.17
CA ALA A 73 6.35 5.49 4.03
C ALA A 73 7.01 5.91 5.36
N GLY A 74 6.38 6.81 6.11
CA GLY A 74 6.81 7.20 7.45
C GLY A 74 6.86 6.01 8.41
N ILE A 75 5.81 5.19 8.43
CA ILE A 75 5.79 3.95 9.22
C ILE A 75 6.90 2.99 8.78
N THR A 76 7.03 2.76 7.47
CA THR A 76 8.10 1.92 6.90
C THR A 76 9.48 2.38 7.36
N TRP A 77 9.71 3.69 7.35
CA TRP A 77 10.97 4.29 7.77
C TRP A 77 11.24 4.12 9.26
N LEU A 78 10.23 4.33 10.11
CA LEU A 78 10.34 4.16 11.56
C LEU A 78 10.63 2.71 11.95
N TYR A 79 10.02 1.75 11.25
CA TYR A 79 10.16 0.31 11.50
C TYR A 79 11.21 -0.38 10.62
N ARG A 80 12.06 0.37 9.88
CA ARG A 80 13.06 -0.19 8.95
C ARG A 80 14.03 -1.17 9.61
N ALA A 81 14.36 -0.97 10.88
CA ALA A 81 15.24 -1.89 11.62
C ALA A 81 14.60 -3.26 11.81
N SER A 82 13.29 -3.32 12.06
CA SER A 82 12.52 -4.57 12.18
C SER A 82 12.48 -5.32 10.83
N ILE A 83 12.29 -4.59 9.72
CA ILE A 83 12.32 -5.16 8.37
C ILE A 83 13.69 -5.80 8.09
N LEU A 84 14.77 -5.08 8.40
CA LEU A 84 16.13 -5.56 8.17
C LEU A 84 16.47 -6.81 9.00
N ARG A 85 15.96 -6.93 10.22
CA ARG A 85 16.12 -8.12 11.07
C ARG A 85 15.41 -9.35 10.48
N LEU A 86 14.29 -9.15 9.80
CA LEU A 86 13.56 -10.25 9.15
C LEU A 86 14.31 -10.76 7.90
N ILE A 87 14.90 -9.84 7.13
CA ILE A 87 15.63 -10.17 5.89
C ILE A 87 17.03 -10.73 6.21
N ARG A 88 17.67 -10.23 7.26
CA ARG A 88 18.95 -10.74 7.77
C ARG A 88 18.73 -11.35 9.14
N PRO A 89 18.26 -12.60 9.23
CA PRO A 89 18.29 -13.32 10.49
C PRO A 89 19.76 -13.42 10.91
N THR A 90 20.07 -12.78 12.03
CA THR A 90 21.41 -12.77 12.62
C THR A 90 21.88 -14.21 12.83
N GLN A 91 23.02 -14.55 12.22
CA GLN A 91 23.79 -15.75 12.53
C GLN A 91 24.38 -15.59 13.94
N THR A 92 23.67 -16.06 14.97
CA THR A 92 24.19 -16.24 16.33
C THR A 92 23.49 -17.42 16.98
#